data_AF-A0A5R2N9P9-F1
#
_entry.id   AF-A0A5R2N9P9-F1
#
_cell.length_a   1.000
_cell.length_b   1.000
_cell.length_c   1.000
_cell.angle_alpha   90.00
_cell.angle_beta   90.00
_cell.angle_gamma   90.00
#
_symmetry.space_group_name_H-M   'P 1'
#
loop_
_entity.id
_entity.type
_entity.pdbx_description
1 polymer ?
#
loop_
_entity_poly.entity_id
_entity_poly.type
_entity_poly.pdbx_seq_one_letter_code
_entity_poly.pdbx_strand_id
1 'polypeptide(L)' 'ETAAGLINGASSQAAQRIANSNDPEATSRKVVAAFKQLLEGLLDKPEARPN' A
#
# COMPACT_ATOMS: atom_id res chain seq x y z
N GLU A 1 7.97 -7.28 -14.36
CA GLU A 1 8.72 -6.36 -13.46
C GLU A 1 7.95 -5.10 -13.05
N THR A 2 6.94 -4.66 -13.81
CA THR A 2 6.17 -3.43 -13.57
C THR A 2 5.55 -3.32 -12.17
N ALA A 3 4.99 -4.40 -11.64
CA ALA A 3 4.33 -4.39 -10.32
C ALA A 3 5.32 -4.07 -9.18
N ALA A 4 6.55 -4.57 -9.24
CA ALA A 4 7.56 -4.29 -8.23
C ALA A 4 7.96 -2.80 -8.24
N GLY A 5 8.10 -2.21 -9.43
CA GLY A 5 8.34 -0.77 -9.58
C GLY A 5 7.20 0.09 -9.05
N LEU A 6 5.95 -0.31 -9.30
CA LEU A 6 4.76 0.37 -8.77
C LEU A 6 4.70 0.32 -7.24
N ILE A 7 4.97 -0.86 -6.65
CA ILE A 7 5.01 -1.03 -5.19
C ILE A 7 6.11 -0.13 -4.60
N ASN A 8 7.32 -0.16 -5.19
CA ASN A 8 8.45 0.63 -4.69
C ASN A 8 8.20 2.16 -4.78
N GLY A 9 7.59 2.63 -5.88
CA GLY A 9 7.20 4.02 -6.06
C GLY A 9 6.11 4.46 -5.08
N ALA A 10 5.08 3.63 -4.89
CA ALA A 10 4.01 3.90 -3.93
C ALA A 10 4.53 3.91 -2.47
N SER A 11 5.46 3.02 -2.12
CA SER A 11 6.12 3.01 -0.81
C SER A 11 6.96 4.26 -0.56
N SER A 12 7.74 4.69 -1.55
CA SER A 12 8.57 5.90 -1.45
C SER A 12 7.70 7.15 -1.28
N GLN A 13 6.64 7.27 -2.08
CA GLN A 13 5.68 8.38 -1.97
C GLN A 13 4.96 8.38 -0.61
N ALA A 14 4.56 7.20 -0.12
CA ALA A 14 3.96 7.01 1.20
C ALA A 14 4.90 7.51 2.32
N ALA A 15 6.16 7.09 2.30
CA ALA A 15 7.16 7.49 3.29
C ALA A 15 7.39 9.01 3.28
N GLN A 16 7.53 9.60 2.08
CA GLN A 16 7.68 11.05 1.96
C GLN A 16 6.45 11.80 2.46
N ARG A 17 5.24 11.32 2.17
CA ARG A 17 4.00 11.94 2.65
C ARG A 17 3.93 11.91 4.17
N ILE A 18 4.34 10.83 4.82
CA ILE A 18 4.39 10.73 6.29
C ILE A 18 5.40 11.72 6.86
N ALA A 19 6.61 11.76 6.29
CA ALA A 19 7.70 12.63 6.79
C ALA A 19 7.40 14.13 6.65
N ASN A 20 6.63 14.53 5.64
CA ASN A 20 6.29 15.94 5.38
C ASN A 20 4.93 16.36 5.96
N SER A 21 4.23 15.48 6.68
CA SER A 21 2.92 15.79 7.23
C SER A 21 2.99 16.54 8.55
N ASN A 22 2.05 17.46 8.76
CA ASN A 22 1.90 18.19 10.02
C ASN A 22 1.49 17.27 11.18
N ASP A 23 0.82 16.16 10.89
CA ASP A 23 0.52 15.10 11.86
C ASP A 23 0.97 13.74 11.29
N PRO A 24 2.22 13.33 11.55
CA PRO A 24 2.80 12.14 10.93
C PRO A 24 2.11 10.86 11.41
N GLU A 25 1.55 10.84 12.63
CA GLU A 25 0.86 9.68 13.19
C GLU A 25 -0.49 9.43 12.48
N ALA A 26 -1.34 10.45 12.35
CA ALA A 26 -2.60 10.35 11.62
C ALA A 26 -2.37 10.11 10.12
N THR A 27 -1.35 10.74 9.52
CA THR A 27 -0.99 10.46 8.13
C THR A 27 -0.50 9.01 7.96
N SER A 28 0.36 8.52 8.84
CA SER A 28 0.85 7.13 8.80
C SER A 28 -0.30 6.14 8.80
N ARG A 29 -1.28 6.30 9.70
CA ARG A 29 -2.48 5.44 9.76
C ARG A 29 -3.25 5.43 8.43
N LYS A 30 -3.47 6.60 7.82
CA LYS A 30 -4.16 6.72 6.52
C LYS A 30 -3.36 6.06 5.39
N VAL A 31 -2.05 6.28 5.37
CA VAL A 31 -1.15 5.75 4.34
C VAL A 31 -1.06 4.23 4.43
N VAL A 32 -0.92 3.68 5.63
CA VAL A 32 -0.89 2.22 5.86
C VAL A 32 -2.21 1.58 5.44
N ALA A 33 -3.35 2.18 5.80
CA ALA A 33 -4.66 1.68 5.40
C ALA A 33 -4.83 1.65 3.87
N ALA A 34 -4.46 2.73 3.17
CA ALA A 34 -4.54 2.80 1.71
C ALA A 34 -3.57 1.82 1.03
N PHE A 35 -2.36 1.66 1.54
CA PHE A 35 -1.37 0.74 0.99
C PHE A 35 -1.81 -0.72 1.17
N LYS A 36 -2.41 -1.06 2.32
CA LYS A 36 -3.00 -2.38 2.53
C LYS A 36 -4.10 -2.69 1.51
N GLN A 37 -5.00 -1.74 1.26
CA GLN A 37 -6.06 -1.91 0.25
C GLN A 37 -5.50 -2.08 -1.17
N LEU A 38 -4.42 -1.37 -1.52
CA LEU A 38 -3.71 -1.59 -2.78
C LEU A 38 -3.18 -3.01 -2.89
N LEU A 39 -2.49 -3.50 -1.85
CA LEU A 39 -1.94 -4.86 -1.83
C LEU A 39 -3.05 -5.93 -1.86
N GLU A 40 -4.15 -5.72 -1.15
CA GLU A 40 -5.32 -6.60 -1.17
C GLU A 40 -5.97 -6.65 -2.56
N GLY A 41 -5.98 -5.54 -3.30
CA GLY A 41 -6.45 -5.51 -4.69
C GLY A 41 -5.50 -6.14 -5.70
N LEU A 42 -4.21 -6.26 -5.37
CA LEU A 42 -3.19 -6.93 -6.17
C LEU A 42 -3.05 -8.42 -5.85
N LEU A 43 -3.56 -8.85 -4.68
CA LEU A 43 -3.58 -10.25 -4.30
C LEU A 43 -4.58 -10.97 -5.20
N ASP A 44 -4.10 -11.95 -5.96
CA ASP A 44 -4.97 -12.93 -6.59
C ASP A 44 -5.72 -13.65 -5.47
N LYS A 45 -7.03 -13.42 -5.39
CA LYS A 45 -7.87 -14.12 -4.41
C LYS A 45 -7.70 -15.60 -4.72
N PRO A 46 -7.19 -16.45 -3.82
CA PRO A 46 -7.27 -17.88 -4.05
C PRO A 46 -8.76 -18.17 -4.12
N GLU A 47 -9.25 -18.36 -5.34
CA GLU A 47 -10.47 -19.09 -5.59
C GLU A 47 -10.40 -20.29 -4.66
N ALA A 48 -11.35 -20.35 -3.72
CA ALA A 48 -11.56 -21.54 -2.94
C ALA A 48 -11.88 -22.63 -3.96
N ARG A 49 -10.86 -23.34 -4.44
CA ARG A 49 -11.01 -24.44 -5.39
C ARG A 49 -11.92 -25.44 -4.69
N PRO A 50 -13.18 -25.62 -5.14
CA PRO A 50 -14.02 -26.66 -4.57
C PRO A 50 -13.40 -27.99 -5.01
N ASN A 51 -13.10 -28.84 -4.03
CA ASN A 51 -12.71 -30.23 -4.22
C ASN A 51 -13.90 -31.05 -4.70
#